data_AF-A0A3D2J3B8-F1
#
_entry.id   AF-A0A3D2J3B8-F1
#
_cell.length_a   1.000
_cell.length_b   1.000
_cell.length_c   1.000
_cell.angle_alpha   90.00
_cell.angle_beta   90.00
_cell.angle_gamma   90.00
#
_symmetry.space_group_name_H-M   'P 1'
#
loop_
_entity.id
_entity.type
_entity.pdbx_description
1 polymer ?
#
loop_
_entity_poly.entity_id
_entity_poly.type
_entity_poly.pdbx_seq_one_letter_code
_entity_poly.pdbx_strand_id
1 'polypeptide(L)'
;VSQGIDLLSSPHDVSIITLLVGFILLSGILSWVGNLFRQWYTAKAVGDVVMQLQTDAFNAVMQRDMSFFDEFSSGKIVSRVTSDTEKFATVVTLSLSLVSQVLLFVLVAAILLVRDPQLALLAFLIAPAIVAVALGFRRIARISTQRSQRSSARVNGNVQEIISGITIAKNFRQEQNMYDEFKDINQQWYHVNVRSGFLYNGIFPVLLVIANIGTTIVVYFGGLSVLHHNISAGEWFLFVQSIGLLWYPLTSIASFWSQFQLGLAASERIFALLDAEARV
;
A
#
# COMPACT_ATOMS: atom_id res chain seq x y z
N VAL A 1 2.21 10.00 27.93
CA VAL A 1 0.79 9.62 28.17
C VAL A 1 0.69 8.52 29.24
N SER A 2 1.31 7.35 29.04
CA SER A 2 1.41 6.27 30.04
C SER A 2 1.71 6.75 31.48
N GLN A 3 2.86 7.41 31.68
CA GLN A 3 3.22 8.01 32.98
C GLN A 3 2.19 9.03 33.50
N GLY A 4 1.52 9.76 32.62
CA GLY A 4 0.46 10.71 33.01
C GLY A 4 -0.78 10.01 33.53
N ILE A 5 -1.12 8.83 32.98
CA ILE A 5 -2.22 8.00 33.48
C ILE A 5 -1.89 7.45 34.86
N ASP A 6 -0.64 7.01 35.07
CA ASP A 6 -0.19 6.56 36.39
C ASP A 6 -0.26 7.69 37.43
N LEU A 7 0.15 8.90 37.05
CA LEU A 7 0.03 10.09 37.91
C LEU A 7 -1.44 10.43 38.23
N LEU A 8 -2.38 10.29 37.29
CA LEU A 8 -3.79 10.58 37.52
C LEU A 8 -4.52 9.59 38.44
N SER A 9 -3.90 8.43 38.73
CA SER A 9 -4.48 7.41 39.60
C SER A 9 -4.41 7.74 41.10
N SER A 10 -3.70 8.81 41.48
CA SER A 10 -3.56 9.31 42.85
C SER A 10 -4.29 10.66 43.04
N PRO A 11 -4.74 11.03 44.25
CA PRO A 11 -5.49 12.27 44.48
C PRO A 11 -4.58 13.49 44.25
N HIS A 12 -4.78 14.22 43.15
CA HIS A 12 -3.84 15.24 42.66
C HIS A 12 -4.49 16.56 42.24
N ASP A 13 -3.68 17.62 42.29
CA ASP A 13 -4.01 19.00 41.93
C ASP A 13 -4.35 19.18 40.44
N VAL A 14 -5.34 20.04 40.18
CA VAL A 14 -5.80 20.44 38.83
C VAL A 14 -4.66 20.96 37.93
N SER A 15 -3.58 21.48 38.53
CA SER A 15 -2.39 22.00 37.83
C SER A 15 -1.58 20.93 37.08
N ILE A 16 -1.50 19.70 37.60
CA ILE A 16 -0.79 18.60 36.93
C ILE A 16 -1.60 18.14 35.71
N ILE A 17 -2.92 18.11 35.83
CA ILE A 17 -3.82 17.75 34.74
C ILE A 17 -3.70 18.76 33.58
N THR A 18 -3.72 20.06 33.86
CA THR A 18 -3.60 21.09 32.82
C THR A 18 -2.23 21.07 32.14
N LEU A 19 -1.15 20.81 32.88
CA LEU A 19 0.19 20.61 32.31
C LEU A 19 0.27 19.38 31.40
N LEU A 20 -0.29 18.24 31.82
CA LEU A 20 -0.32 17.02 31.01
C LEU A 20 -1.14 17.22 29.73
N VAL A 21 -2.29 17.87 29.82
CA VAL A 21 -3.12 18.22 28.66
C VAL A 21 -2.35 19.15 27.72
N GLY A 22 -1.71 20.20 28.25
CA GLY A 22 -0.87 21.12 27.48
C GLY A 22 0.27 20.40 26.76
N PHE A 23 0.96 19.48 27.44
CA PHE A 23 2.04 18.69 26.86
C PHE A 23 1.53 17.73 25.77
N ILE A 24 0.40 17.06 25.98
CA ILE A 24 -0.22 16.18 24.97
C ILE A 24 -0.62 16.99 23.73
N LEU A 25 -1.29 18.13 23.92
CA LEU A 25 -1.67 19.02 22.82
C LEU A 25 -0.44 19.53 22.06
N LEU A 26 0.59 19.99 22.77
CA LEU A 26 1.84 20.44 22.16
C LEU A 26 2.51 19.31 21.38
N SER A 27 2.57 18.09 21.93
CA SER A 27 3.14 16.93 21.23
C SER A 27 2.32 16.56 19.99
N GLY A 28 1.00 16.68 20.04
CA GLY A 28 0.11 16.46 18.89
C GLY A 28 0.31 17.50 17.80
N ILE A 29 0.42 18.78 18.17
CA ILE A 29 0.71 19.88 17.24
C ILE A 29 2.09 19.70 16.61
N LEU A 30 3.13 19.41 17.41
CA LEU A 30 4.49 19.16 16.91
C LEU A 30 4.52 17.95 15.97
N SER A 31 3.83 16.87 16.30
CA SER A 31 3.70 15.69 15.43
C SER A 31 2.98 16.03 14.13
N TRP A 32 1.92 16.85 14.19
CA TRP A 32 1.17 17.27 13.01
C TRP A 32 2.01 18.17 12.10
N VAL A 33 2.65 19.20 12.67
CA VAL A 33 3.58 20.10 11.95
C VAL A 33 4.76 19.31 11.37
N GLY A 34 5.37 18.41 12.15
CA GLY A 34 6.45 17.55 11.69
C GLY A 34 6.01 16.63 10.55
N ASN A 35 4.79 16.08 10.62
CA ASN A 35 4.22 15.30 9.53
C ASN A 35 3.99 16.14 8.27
N LEU A 36 3.50 17.38 8.40
CA LEU A 36 3.32 18.30 7.27
C LEU A 36 4.66 18.58 6.58
N PHE A 37 5.69 18.94 7.33
CA PHE A 37 7.03 19.16 6.76
C PHE A 37 7.55 17.89 6.09
N ARG A 38 7.47 16.74 6.76
CA ARG A 38 7.89 15.46 6.19
C ARG A 38 7.19 15.18 4.87
N GLN A 39 5.86 15.37 4.82
CA GLN A 39 5.07 15.11 3.63
C GLN A 39 5.39 16.09 2.49
N TRP A 40 5.59 17.37 2.82
CA TRP A 40 6.00 18.39 1.86
C TRP A 40 7.39 18.12 1.28
N TYR A 41 8.39 17.85 2.12
CA TYR A 41 9.75 17.51 1.68
C TYR A 41 9.78 16.22 0.86
N THR A 42 9.03 15.20 1.27
CA THR A 42 8.94 13.94 0.52
C THR A 42 8.31 14.17 -0.85
N ALA A 43 7.19 14.90 -0.91
CA ALA A 43 6.52 15.21 -2.18
C ALA A 43 7.41 16.03 -3.11
N LYS A 44 8.12 17.03 -2.57
CA LYS A 44 9.07 17.84 -3.34
C LYS A 44 10.24 17.01 -3.86
N ALA A 45 10.91 16.25 -2.99
CA ALA A 45 12.06 15.42 -3.37
C ALA A 45 11.69 14.37 -4.42
N VAL A 46 10.55 13.69 -4.24
CA VAL A 46 10.05 12.72 -5.22
C VAL A 46 9.69 13.42 -6.54
N GLY A 47 9.05 14.59 -6.49
CA GLY A 47 8.74 15.39 -7.67
C GLY A 47 9.98 15.83 -8.44
N ASP A 48 11.01 16.30 -7.74
CA ASP A 48 12.29 16.72 -8.33
C ASP A 48 12.98 15.53 -9.03
N VAL A 49 12.97 14.34 -8.41
CA VAL A 49 13.50 13.10 -8.99
C VAL A 49 12.72 12.70 -10.25
N VAL A 50 11.38 12.77 -10.23
CA VAL A 50 10.55 12.48 -11.42
C VAL A 50 10.87 13.44 -12.54
N MET A 51 10.90 14.75 -12.26
CA MET A 51 11.20 15.79 -13.24
C MET A 51 12.57 15.57 -13.87
N GLN A 52 13.58 15.26 -13.06
CA GLN A 52 14.94 14.98 -13.55
C GLN A 52 14.96 13.73 -14.43
N LEU A 53 14.39 12.62 -13.97
CA LEU A 53 14.30 11.39 -14.77
C LEU A 53 13.54 11.57 -16.08
N GLN A 54 12.45 12.35 -16.08
CA GLN A 54 11.70 12.66 -17.30
C GLN A 54 12.54 13.47 -18.28
N THR A 55 13.29 14.45 -17.77
CA THR A 55 14.19 15.28 -18.57
C THR A 55 15.33 14.45 -19.16
N ASP A 56 15.97 13.61 -18.35
CA ASP A 56 17.06 12.74 -18.78
C ASP A 56 16.56 11.70 -19.80
N ALA A 57 15.39 11.09 -19.57
CA ALA A 57 14.79 10.14 -20.49
C ALA A 57 14.40 10.81 -21.81
N PHE A 58 13.87 12.03 -21.76
CA PHE A 58 13.55 12.80 -22.97
C PHE A 58 14.80 13.14 -23.76
N ASN A 59 15.86 13.62 -23.10
CA ASN A 59 17.15 13.91 -23.72
C ASN A 59 17.77 12.66 -24.34
N ALA A 60 17.74 11.52 -23.63
CA ALA A 60 18.23 10.24 -24.12
C ALA A 60 17.47 9.78 -25.37
N VAL A 61 16.17 10.05 -25.48
CA VAL A 61 15.37 9.76 -26.68
C VAL A 61 15.74 10.71 -27.83
N MET A 62 15.92 12.01 -27.56
CA MET A 62 16.27 13.00 -28.59
C MET A 62 17.65 12.79 -29.20
N GLN A 63 18.56 12.11 -28.49
CA GLN A 63 19.89 11.77 -28.98
C GLN A 63 19.93 10.44 -29.76
N ARG A 64 18.81 9.73 -29.89
CA ARG A 64 18.74 8.48 -30.66
C ARG A 64 18.73 8.73 -32.15
N ASP A 65 19.29 7.77 -32.87
CA ASP A 65 19.23 7.69 -34.32
C ASP A 65 17.85 7.20 -34.80
N MET A 66 17.59 7.34 -36.10
CA MET A 66 16.29 6.96 -36.69
C MET A 66 15.95 5.47 -36.49
N SER A 67 16.95 4.58 -36.40
CA SER A 67 16.69 3.13 -36.23
C SER A 67 15.98 2.82 -34.91
N PHE A 68 16.20 3.62 -33.87
CA PHE A 68 15.47 3.52 -32.61
C PHE A 68 13.97 3.80 -32.79
N PHE A 69 13.62 4.79 -33.61
CA PHE A 69 12.22 5.15 -33.88
C PHE A 69 11.53 4.16 -34.82
N ASP A 70 12.30 3.41 -35.62
CA ASP A 70 11.80 2.28 -36.41
C ASP A 70 11.55 1.03 -35.55
N GLU A 71 12.38 0.81 -34.51
CA GLU A 71 12.26 -0.35 -33.60
C GLU A 71 11.18 -0.15 -32.51
N PHE A 72 11.04 1.08 -31.99
CA PHE A 72 10.11 1.37 -30.89
C PHE A 72 9.01 2.34 -31.31
N SER A 73 7.75 1.89 -31.22
CA SER A 73 6.58 2.74 -31.45
C SER A 73 6.57 3.99 -30.54
N SER A 74 6.18 5.14 -31.09
CA SER A 74 6.08 6.42 -30.37
C SER A 74 5.30 6.33 -29.05
N GLY A 75 4.20 5.58 -29.01
CA GLY A 75 3.42 5.37 -27.78
C GLY A 75 4.20 4.66 -26.65
N LYS A 76 5.06 3.69 -26.99
CA LYS A 76 5.95 3.02 -26.01
C LYS A 76 6.99 3.99 -25.48
N ILE A 77 7.56 4.84 -26.34
CA ILE A 77 8.53 5.86 -25.95
C ILE A 77 7.88 6.85 -24.97
N VAL A 78 6.72 7.41 -25.33
CA VAL A 78 5.96 8.32 -24.47
C VAL A 78 5.63 7.68 -23.11
N SER A 79 5.20 6.41 -23.10
CA SER A 79 4.90 5.69 -21.86
C SER A 79 6.13 5.46 -20.98
N ARG A 80 7.32 5.25 -21.56
CA ARG A 80 8.57 5.10 -20.80
C ARG A 80 9.00 6.42 -20.18
N VAL A 81 8.88 7.52 -20.93
CA VAL A 81 9.24 8.85 -20.44
C VAL A 81 8.27 9.29 -19.34
N THR A 82 6.96 9.09 -19.49
CA THR A 82 5.94 9.59 -18.55
C THR A 82 5.53 8.55 -17.49
N SER A 83 4.77 7.53 -17.88
CA SER A 83 4.15 6.59 -16.93
C SER A 83 5.18 5.76 -16.16
N ASP A 84 6.27 5.34 -16.79
CA ASP A 84 7.26 4.54 -16.09
C ASP A 84 8.04 5.37 -15.05
N THR A 85 8.27 6.67 -15.28
CA THR A 85 9.00 7.52 -14.30
C THR A 85 8.15 7.81 -13.06
N GLU A 86 6.84 7.98 -13.24
CA GLU A 86 5.89 8.05 -12.12
C GLU A 86 5.85 6.74 -11.31
N LYS A 87 5.88 5.59 -11.99
CA LYS A 87 5.92 4.28 -11.31
C LYS A 87 7.24 4.07 -10.57
N PHE A 88 8.37 4.53 -11.11
CA PHE A 88 9.64 4.54 -10.39
C PHE A 88 9.54 5.35 -9.08
N ALA A 89 9.01 6.57 -9.17
CA ALA A 89 8.79 7.41 -7.99
C ALA A 89 7.85 6.79 -6.95
N THR A 90 6.87 6.02 -7.42
CA THR A 90 6.01 5.23 -6.53
C THR A 90 6.84 4.20 -5.75
N VAL A 91 7.78 3.49 -6.39
CA VAL A 91 8.69 2.55 -5.68
C VAL A 91 9.52 3.27 -4.64
N VAL A 92 10.10 4.42 -4.97
CA VAL A 92 10.89 5.21 -4.03
C VAL A 92 10.06 5.60 -2.81
N THR A 93 8.85 6.10 -3.04
CA THR A 93 7.92 6.50 -1.97
C THR A 93 7.53 5.32 -1.08
N LEU A 94 7.16 4.19 -1.70
CA LEU A 94 6.81 2.96 -0.98
C LEU A 94 7.99 2.41 -0.17
N SER A 95 9.21 2.47 -0.72
CA SER A 95 10.44 2.02 -0.04
C SER A 95 10.73 2.87 1.20
N LEU A 96 10.68 4.21 1.07
CA LEU A 96 10.86 5.13 2.20
C LEU A 96 9.80 4.93 3.28
N SER A 97 8.55 4.70 2.87
CA SER A 97 7.45 4.40 3.78
C SER A 97 7.70 3.08 4.51
N LEU A 98 8.12 2.03 3.79
CA LEU A 98 8.43 0.72 4.36
C LEU A 98 9.55 0.81 5.41
N VAL A 99 10.64 1.51 5.10
CA VAL A 99 11.76 1.73 6.05
C VAL A 99 11.26 2.41 7.31
N SER A 100 10.46 3.48 7.16
CA SER A 100 9.88 4.21 8.30
C SER A 100 8.98 3.31 9.15
N GLN A 101 8.17 2.48 8.51
CA GLN A 101 7.26 1.54 9.16
C GLN A 101 7.99 0.42 9.90
N VAL A 102 9.04 -0.15 9.31
CA VAL A 102 9.88 -1.17 9.95
C VAL A 102 10.63 -0.57 11.14
N LEU A 103 11.17 0.65 11.01
CA LEU A 103 11.84 1.34 12.10
C LEU A 103 10.87 1.59 13.27
N LEU A 104 9.66 2.07 12.98
CA LEU A 104 8.61 2.24 13.98
C LEU A 104 8.25 0.93 14.65
N PHE A 105 8.08 -0.16 13.88
CA PHE A 105 7.81 -1.49 14.42
C PHE A 105 8.90 -1.93 15.39
N VAL A 106 10.17 -1.84 14.99
CA VAL A 106 11.32 -2.25 15.82
C VAL A 106 11.40 -1.41 17.09
N LEU A 107 11.22 -0.09 16.99
CA LEU A 107 11.23 0.81 18.13
C LEU A 107 10.12 0.47 19.13
N VAL A 108 8.89 0.32 18.65
CA VAL A 108 7.72 -0.01 19.49
C VAL A 108 7.89 -1.40 20.09
N ALA A 109 8.31 -2.38 19.30
CA ALA A 109 8.57 -3.74 19.78
C ALA A 109 9.63 -3.76 20.88
N ALA A 110 10.72 -3.02 20.73
CA ALA A 110 11.76 -2.89 21.75
C ALA A 110 11.23 -2.24 23.03
N ILE A 111 10.45 -1.16 22.92
CA ILE A 111 9.82 -0.49 24.08
C ILE A 111 8.91 -1.46 24.84
N LEU A 112 8.06 -2.23 24.14
CA LEU A 112 7.14 -3.17 24.77
C LEU A 112 7.89 -4.34 25.43
N LEU A 113 8.90 -4.90 24.77
CA LEU A 113 9.72 -5.98 25.32
C LEU A 113 10.46 -5.56 26.59
N VAL A 114 10.94 -4.32 26.66
CA VAL A 114 11.61 -3.79 27.86
C VAL A 114 10.60 -3.57 28.99
N ARG A 115 9.34 -3.26 28.68
CA ARG A 115 8.29 -2.99 29.67
C ARG A 115 7.71 -4.26 30.27
N ASP A 116 7.20 -5.15 29.44
CA ASP A 116 6.70 -6.45 29.87
C ASP A 116 6.95 -7.48 28.77
N PRO A 117 7.98 -8.33 28.90
CA PRO A 117 8.30 -9.34 27.90
C PRO A 117 7.17 -10.36 27.66
N GLN A 118 6.41 -10.71 28.70
CA GLN A 118 5.36 -11.74 28.59
C GLN A 118 4.18 -11.22 27.77
N LEU A 119 3.72 -10.01 28.06
CA LEU A 119 2.65 -9.35 27.35
C LEU A 119 3.07 -8.97 25.91
N ALA A 120 4.32 -8.59 25.71
CA ALA A 120 4.88 -8.32 24.38
C ALA A 120 4.94 -9.59 23.51
N LEU A 121 5.39 -10.72 24.05
CA LEU A 121 5.40 -12.00 23.34
C LEU A 121 3.99 -12.46 22.97
N LEU A 122 3.03 -12.24 23.86
CA LEU A 122 1.62 -12.55 23.63
C LEU A 122 1.02 -11.67 22.52
N ALA A 123 1.42 -10.39 22.44
CA ALA A 123 1.11 -9.57 21.27
C ALA A 123 1.78 -10.13 20.00
N PHE A 124 3.08 -10.43 20.03
CA PHE A 124 3.78 -10.96 18.85
C PHE A 124 3.26 -12.30 18.35
N LEU A 125 2.59 -13.10 19.18
CA LEU A 125 1.94 -14.34 18.75
C LEU A 125 0.91 -14.14 17.63
N ILE A 126 0.30 -12.95 17.57
CA ILE A 126 -0.72 -12.60 16.56
C ILE A 126 -0.08 -12.16 15.24
N ALA A 127 1.16 -11.65 15.28
CA ALA A 127 1.87 -11.18 14.09
C ALA A 127 2.03 -12.28 13.02
N PRO A 128 2.46 -13.52 13.33
CA PRO A 128 2.48 -14.62 12.37
C PRO A 128 1.13 -14.90 11.71
N ALA A 129 0.01 -14.79 12.44
CA ALA A 129 -1.32 -15.00 11.89
C ALA A 129 -1.69 -13.92 10.86
N ILE A 130 -1.40 -12.65 11.18
CA ILE A 130 -1.58 -11.51 10.26
C ILE A 130 -0.74 -11.73 8.99
N VAL A 131 0.55 -12.06 9.15
CA VAL A 131 1.47 -12.30 8.03
C VAL A 131 1.01 -13.48 7.17
N ALA A 132 0.60 -14.59 7.79
CA ALA A 132 0.13 -15.77 7.07
C ALA A 132 -1.11 -15.46 6.21
N VAL A 133 -2.09 -14.72 6.75
CA VAL A 133 -3.28 -14.31 6.01
C VAL A 133 -2.93 -13.32 4.91
N ALA A 134 -2.05 -12.36 5.17
CA ALA A 134 -1.60 -11.39 4.18
C ALA A 134 -0.86 -12.07 2.99
N LEU A 135 0.02 -13.03 3.27
CA LEU A 135 0.73 -13.81 2.25
C LEU A 135 -0.21 -14.77 1.49
N GLY A 136 -1.15 -15.40 2.19
CA GLY A 136 -2.19 -16.22 1.57
C GLY A 136 -3.06 -15.41 0.61
N PHE A 137 -3.48 -14.23 1.04
CA PHE A 137 -4.21 -13.29 0.20
C PHE A 137 -3.44 -12.90 -1.05
N ARG A 138 -2.15 -12.57 -0.94
CA ARG A 138 -1.29 -12.25 -2.09
C ARG A 138 -1.35 -13.33 -3.17
N ARG A 139 -1.32 -14.61 -2.78
CA ARG A 139 -1.40 -15.74 -3.73
C ARG A 139 -2.75 -15.78 -4.46
N ILE A 140 -3.85 -15.59 -3.72
CA ILE A 140 -5.21 -15.62 -4.27
C ILE A 140 -5.46 -14.39 -5.15
N ALA A 141 -5.04 -13.20 -4.70
CA ALA A 141 -5.15 -11.94 -5.42
C ALA A 141 -4.43 -12.01 -6.78
N ARG A 142 -3.22 -12.58 -6.83
CA ARG A 142 -2.48 -12.80 -8.09
C ARG A 142 -3.31 -13.58 -9.11
N ILE A 143 -3.95 -14.68 -8.69
CA ILE A 143 -4.78 -15.49 -9.58
C ILE A 143 -6.03 -14.71 -10.02
N SER A 144 -6.66 -13.97 -9.10
CA SER A 144 -7.84 -13.15 -9.41
C SER A 144 -7.52 -12.05 -10.42
N THR A 145 -6.39 -11.36 -10.26
CA THR A 145 -5.90 -10.35 -11.21
C THR A 145 -5.68 -10.94 -12.59
N GLN A 146 -5.01 -12.10 -12.69
CA GLN A 146 -4.79 -12.74 -13.99
C GLN A 146 -6.11 -13.11 -14.67
N ARG A 147 -7.11 -13.58 -13.91
CA ARG A 147 -8.44 -13.90 -14.44
C ARG A 147 -9.18 -12.64 -14.91
N SER A 148 -9.17 -11.58 -14.11
CA SER A 148 -9.77 -10.28 -14.48
C SER A 148 -9.11 -9.68 -15.73
N GLN A 149 -7.78 -9.68 -15.80
CA GLN A 149 -7.04 -9.20 -16.96
C GLN A 149 -7.35 -10.00 -18.23
N ARG A 150 -7.37 -11.35 -18.17
CA ARG A 150 -7.74 -12.19 -19.32
C ARG A 150 -9.19 -11.98 -19.78
N SER A 151 -10.10 -11.74 -18.84
CA SER A 151 -11.49 -11.45 -19.19
C SER A 151 -11.65 -10.06 -19.81
N SER A 152 -10.90 -9.07 -19.28
CA SER A 152 -10.85 -7.71 -19.84
C SER A 152 -10.27 -7.71 -21.26
N ALA A 153 -9.20 -8.46 -21.50
CA ALA A 153 -8.61 -8.61 -22.83
C ALA A 153 -9.58 -9.21 -23.85
N ARG A 154 -10.43 -10.17 -23.42
CA ARG A 154 -11.47 -10.74 -24.28
C ARG A 154 -12.56 -9.73 -24.65
N VAL A 155 -13.03 -8.95 -23.68
CA VAL A 155 -13.97 -7.84 -23.93
C VAL A 155 -13.37 -6.86 -24.92
N ASN A 156 -12.13 -6.39 -24.68
CA ASN A 156 -11.47 -5.44 -25.57
C ASN A 156 -11.26 -6.00 -26.99
N GLY A 157 -10.86 -7.27 -27.10
CA GLY A 157 -10.69 -7.94 -28.40
C GLY A 157 -12.00 -8.04 -29.17
N ASN A 158 -13.10 -8.44 -28.51
CA ASN A 158 -14.40 -8.51 -29.14
C ASN A 158 -14.93 -7.13 -29.56
N VAL A 159 -14.76 -6.10 -28.72
CA VAL A 159 -15.10 -4.72 -29.10
C VAL A 159 -14.30 -4.27 -30.32
N GLN A 160 -13.01 -4.59 -30.38
CA GLN A 160 -12.16 -4.27 -31.53
C GLN A 160 -12.65 -4.97 -32.81
N GLU A 161 -12.98 -6.26 -32.74
CA GLU A 161 -13.55 -7.02 -33.85
C GLU A 161 -14.88 -6.44 -34.34
N ILE A 162 -15.79 -6.09 -33.41
CA ILE A 162 -17.08 -5.47 -33.74
C ILE A 162 -16.88 -4.14 -34.47
N ILE A 163 -15.97 -3.29 -33.99
CA ILE A 163 -15.70 -1.98 -34.59
C ILE A 163 -15.06 -2.14 -35.97
N SER A 164 -14.07 -3.04 -36.11
CA SER A 164 -13.43 -3.31 -37.40
C SER A 164 -14.39 -3.94 -38.42
N GLY A 165 -15.34 -4.75 -37.96
CA GLY A 165 -16.33 -5.45 -38.79
C GLY A 165 -17.66 -4.71 -39.00
N ILE A 166 -17.81 -3.49 -38.47
CA ILE A 166 -19.12 -2.82 -38.36
C ILE A 166 -19.82 -2.62 -39.71
N THR A 167 -19.07 -2.33 -40.77
CA THR A 167 -19.61 -2.15 -42.12
C THR A 167 -20.23 -3.45 -42.66
N ILE A 168 -19.56 -4.59 -42.43
CA ILE A 168 -20.08 -5.90 -42.83
C ILE A 168 -21.33 -6.23 -42.00
N ALA A 169 -21.26 -6.02 -40.68
CA ALA A 169 -22.39 -6.25 -39.77
C ALA A 169 -23.65 -5.49 -40.20
N LYS A 170 -23.49 -4.19 -40.54
CA LYS A 170 -24.58 -3.31 -41.02
C LYS A 170 -25.16 -3.78 -42.34
N ASN A 171 -24.30 -4.16 -43.30
CA ASN A 171 -24.73 -4.62 -44.62
C ASN A 171 -25.54 -5.94 -44.54
N PHE A 172 -25.18 -6.84 -43.63
CA PHE A 172 -25.87 -8.12 -43.43
C PHE A 172 -26.93 -8.10 -42.32
N ARG A 173 -27.20 -6.92 -41.72
CA ARG A 173 -28.14 -6.72 -40.60
C ARG A 173 -27.87 -7.66 -39.41
N GLN A 174 -26.59 -7.86 -39.07
CA GLN A 174 -26.10 -8.77 -38.03
C GLN A 174 -25.77 -8.09 -36.70
N GLU A 175 -26.11 -6.80 -36.52
CA GLU A 175 -25.69 -6.05 -35.34
C GLU A 175 -26.23 -6.62 -34.03
N GLN A 176 -27.46 -7.16 -34.04
CA GLN A 176 -28.06 -7.78 -32.87
C GLN A 176 -27.32 -9.05 -32.46
N ASN A 177 -26.92 -9.89 -33.42
CA ASN A 177 -26.16 -11.12 -33.15
C ASN A 177 -24.81 -10.80 -32.51
N MET A 178 -24.11 -9.78 -33.03
CA MET A 178 -22.84 -9.32 -32.45
C MET A 178 -23.02 -8.71 -31.06
N TYR A 179 -24.12 -8.01 -30.83
CA TYR A 179 -24.46 -7.49 -29.50
C TYR A 179 -24.75 -8.62 -28.50
N ASP A 180 -25.48 -9.66 -28.91
CA ASP A 180 -25.81 -10.79 -28.05
C ASP A 180 -24.54 -11.58 -27.67
N GLU A 181 -23.62 -11.78 -28.62
CA GLU A 181 -22.30 -12.37 -28.33
C GLU A 181 -21.47 -11.49 -27.37
N PHE A 182 -21.42 -10.16 -27.62
CA PHE A 182 -20.74 -9.22 -26.73
C PHE A 182 -21.32 -9.27 -25.32
N LYS A 183 -22.65 -9.37 -25.19
CA LYS A 183 -23.35 -9.40 -23.91
C LYS A 183 -22.90 -10.59 -23.06
N ASP A 184 -22.74 -11.77 -23.64
CA ASP A 184 -22.27 -12.96 -22.93
C ASP A 184 -20.82 -12.80 -22.46
N ILE A 185 -19.94 -12.29 -23.33
CA ILE A 185 -18.53 -12.01 -22.99
C ILE A 185 -18.44 -10.96 -21.86
N ASN A 186 -19.24 -9.90 -21.96
CA ASN A 186 -19.30 -8.84 -20.97
C ASN A 186 -19.87 -9.33 -19.62
N GLN A 187 -20.85 -10.23 -19.65
CA GLN A 187 -21.40 -10.83 -18.44
C GLN A 187 -20.39 -11.74 -17.73
N GLN A 188 -19.57 -12.49 -18.50
CA GLN A 188 -18.43 -13.22 -17.92
C GLN A 188 -17.43 -12.27 -17.23
N TRP A 189 -17.10 -11.15 -17.89
CA TRP A 189 -16.22 -10.13 -17.31
C TRP A 189 -16.79 -9.50 -16.04
N TYR A 190 -18.09 -9.21 -16.03
CA TYR A 190 -18.81 -8.73 -14.85
C TYR A 190 -18.66 -9.70 -13.67
N HIS A 191 -18.96 -10.99 -13.85
CA HIS A 191 -18.86 -11.98 -12.77
C HIS A 191 -17.43 -12.15 -12.24
N VAL A 192 -16.43 -12.12 -13.13
CA VAL A 192 -15.02 -12.19 -12.74
C VAL A 192 -14.62 -10.95 -11.92
N ASN A 193 -15.08 -9.76 -12.30
CA ASN A 193 -14.77 -8.53 -11.59
C ASN A 193 -15.51 -8.42 -10.26
N VAL A 194 -16.79 -8.79 -10.18
CA VAL A 194 -17.53 -8.81 -8.91
C VAL A 194 -16.83 -9.73 -7.91
N ARG A 195 -16.45 -10.94 -8.33
CA ARG A 195 -15.73 -11.89 -7.47
C ARG A 195 -14.35 -11.36 -7.04
N SER A 196 -13.63 -10.71 -7.96
CA SER A 196 -12.36 -10.04 -7.63
C SER A 196 -12.57 -8.90 -6.64
N GLY A 197 -13.64 -8.12 -6.82
CA GLY A 197 -14.02 -7.04 -5.92
C GLY A 197 -14.30 -7.52 -4.50
N PHE A 198 -15.04 -8.62 -4.33
CA PHE A 198 -15.25 -9.22 -3.00
C PHE A 198 -13.93 -9.66 -2.36
N LEU A 199 -13.03 -10.26 -3.13
CA LEU A 199 -11.71 -10.63 -2.65
C LEU A 199 -10.93 -9.39 -2.15
N TYR A 200 -10.84 -8.35 -2.97
CA TYR A 200 -10.09 -7.13 -2.63
C TYR A 200 -10.69 -6.34 -1.46
N ASN A 201 -12.01 -6.27 -1.35
CA ASN A 201 -12.66 -5.58 -0.24
C ASN A 201 -12.67 -6.41 1.05
N GLY A 202 -12.56 -7.74 0.97
CA GLY A 202 -12.60 -8.64 2.12
C GLY A 202 -11.31 -8.70 2.93
N ILE A 203 -10.15 -8.35 2.36
CA ILE A 203 -8.85 -8.53 3.03
C ILE A 203 -8.71 -7.67 4.29
N PHE A 204 -9.03 -6.37 4.21
CA PHE A 204 -8.89 -5.47 5.34
C PHE A 204 -9.81 -5.85 6.51
N PRO A 205 -11.11 -6.16 6.29
CA PRO A 205 -11.96 -6.71 7.34
C PRO A 205 -11.38 -7.96 8.02
N VAL A 206 -10.87 -8.92 7.26
CA VAL A 206 -10.28 -10.15 7.83
C VAL A 206 -9.04 -9.82 8.67
N LEU A 207 -8.13 -9.00 8.15
CA LEU A 207 -6.93 -8.57 8.88
C LEU A 207 -7.31 -7.77 10.15
N LEU A 208 -8.33 -6.93 10.07
CA LEU A 208 -8.83 -6.15 11.19
C LEU A 208 -9.45 -7.05 12.28
N VAL A 209 -10.16 -8.12 11.91
CA VAL A 209 -10.68 -9.10 12.87
C VAL A 209 -9.54 -9.79 13.60
N ILE A 210 -8.50 -10.24 12.89
CA ILE A 210 -7.33 -10.88 13.50
C ILE A 210 -6.59 -9.91 14.42
N ALA A 211 -6.38 -8.68 13.98
CA ALA A 211 -5.78 -7.62 14.78
C ALA A 211 -6.58 -7.34 16.05
N ASN A 212 -7.92 -7.27 15.97
CA ASN A 212 -8.79 -7.06 17.12
C ASN A 212 -8.85 -8.26 18.07
N ILE A 213 -8.76 -9.49 17.57
CA ILE A 213 -8.58 -10.67 18.43
C ILE A 213 -7.28 -10.52 19.23
N GLY A 214 -6.20 -10.10 18.57
CA GLY A 214 -4.93 -9.82 19.24
C GLY A 214 -5.02 -8.71 20.27
N THR A 215 -5.66 -7.59 19.91
CA THR A 215 -5.93 -6.49 20.85
C THR A 215 -6.74 -6.97 22.04
N THR A 216 -7.79 -7.77 21.83
CA THR A 216 -8.65 -8.32 22.90
C THR A 216 -7.85 -9.21 23.85
N ILE A 217 -7.00 -10.07 23.29
CA ILE A 217 -6.11 -10.95 24.05
C ILE A 217 -5.16 -10.11 24.93
N VAL A 218 -4.47 -9.12 24.37
CA VAL A 218 -3.57 -8.25 25.15
C VAL A 218 -4.32 -7.38 26.16
N VAL A 219 -5.51 -6.88 25.81
CA VAL A 219 -6.38 -6.12 26.72
C VAL A 219 -6.76 -6.99 27.92
N TYR A 220 -7.19 -8.23 27.69
CA TYR A 220 -7.61 -9.15 28.73
C TYR A 220 -6.44 -9.55 29.65
N PHE A 221 -5.35 -10.08 29.08
CA PHE A 221 -4.19 -10.51 29.87
C PHE A 221 -3.44 -9.35 30.50
N GLY A 222 -3.32 -8.21 29.80
CA GLY A 222 -2.76 -6.99 30.36
C GLY A 222 -3.61 -6.43 31.50
N GLY A 223 -4.94 -6.47 31.38
CA GLY A 223 -5.84 -6.09 32.46
C GLY A 223 -5.69 -6.98 33.70
N LEU A 224 -5.53 -8.30 33.51
CA LEU A 224 -5.19 -9.22 34.60
C LEU A 224 -3.83 -8.88 35.22
N SER A 225 -2.81 -8.53 34.43
CA SER A 225 -1.50 -8.11 34.95
C SER A 225 -1.59 -6.82 35.78
N VAL A 226 -2.47 -5.88 35.42
CA VAL A 226 -2.74 -4.69 36.24
C VAL A 226 -3.37 -5.07 37.58
N LEU A 227 -4.36 -5.99 37.57
CA LEU A 227 -5.04 -6.46 38.78
C LEU A 227 -4.10 -7.20 39.73
N HIS A 228 -3.10 -7.92 39.20
CA HIS A 228 -2.06 -8.58 39.99
C HIS A 228 -0.89 -7.66 40.36
N HIS A 229 -0.95 -6.37 40.04
CA HIS A 229 0.10 -5.38 40.28
C HIS A 229 1.46 -5.69 39.59
N ASN A 230 1.43 -6.43 38.48
CA ASN A 230 2.63 -6.72 37.68
C ASN A 230 3.00 -5.55 36.76
N ILE A 231 2.00 -4.83 36.25
CA ILE A 231 2.17 -3.65 35.39
C ILE A 231 1.26 -2.51 35.87
N SER A 232 1.64 -1.26 35.56
CA SER A 232 0.80 -0.11 35.88
C SER A 232 -0.38 0.05 34.90
N ALA A 233 -1.41 0.82 35.28
CA ALA A 233 -2.52 1.14 34.38
C ALA A 233 -2.04 1.95 33.16
N GLY A 234 -1.03 2.82 33.36
CA GLY A 234 -0.37 3.55 32.30
C GLY A 234 0.43 2.65 31.36
N GLU A 235 1.09 1.61 31.87
CA GLU A 235 1.80 0.62 31.04
C GLU A 235 0.81 -0.22 30.23
N TRP A 236 -0.30 -0.66 30.84
CA TRP A 236 -1.37 -1.33 30.11
C TRP A 236 -1.94 -0.44 28.98
N PHE A 237 -2.20 0.84 29.25
CA PHE A 237 -2.61 1.78 28.21
C PHE A 237 -1.58 1.93 27.09
N LEU A 238 -0.28 1.97 27.45
CA LEU A 238 0.81 1.99 26.49
C LEU A 238 0.74 0.78 25.56
N PHE A 239 0.58 -0.41 26.11
CA PHE A 239 0.42 -1.65 25.33
C PHE A 239 -0.76 -1.56 24.38
N VAL A 240 -1.95 -1.22 24.88
CA VAL A 240 -3.17 -1.16 24.07
C VAL A 240 -3.02 -0.20 22.87
N GLN A 241 -2.38 0.96 23.08
CA GLN A 241 -2.14 1.93 22.01
C GLN A 241 -1.03 1.49 21.04
N SER A 242 0.04 0.90 21.56
CA SER A 242 1.19 0.46 20.76
C SER A 242 0.86 -0.72 19.85
N ILE A 243 -0.12 -1.55 20.20
CA ILE A 243 -0.59 -2.68 19.40
C ILE A 243 -1.04 -2.24 17.99
N GLY A 244 -1.79 -1.15 17.89
CA GLY A 244 -2.22 -0.63 16.58
C GLY A 244 -1.03 -0.26 15.67
N LEU A 245 0.04 0.28 16.27
CA LEU A 245 1.28 0.62 15.57
C LEU A 245 2.05 -0.63 15.12
N LEU A 246 1.96 -1.74 15.85
CA LEU A 246 2.57 -3.02 15.46
C LEU A 246 1.83 -3.69 14.30
N TRP A 247 0.52 -3.53 14.21
CA TRP A 247 -0.29 -4.16 13.14
C TRP A 247 -0.21 -3.46 11.80
N TYR A 248 -0.09 -2.14 11.81
CA TYR A 248 -0.04 -1.33 10.59
C TYR A 248 1.02 -1.81 9.57
N PRO A 249 2.31 -2.00 9.91
CA PRO A 249 3.32 -2.48 8.98
C PRO A 249 3.04 -3.89 8.44
N LEU A 250 2.50 -4.78 9.28
CA LEU A 250 2.23 -6.16 8.89
C LEU A 250 1.09 -6.26 7.87
N THR A 251 0.12 -5.35 7.95
CA THR A 251 -1.05 -5.31 7.06
C THR A 251 -0.79 -4.48 5.80
N SER A 252 0.03 -3.44 5.89
CA SER A 252 0.30 -2.51 4.77
C SER A 252 1.12 -3.16 3.66
N ILE A 253 2.15 -3.96 3.98
CA ILE A 253 3.11 -4.51 2.98
C ILE A 253 2.41 -5.28 1.87
N ALA A 254 1.37 -6.04 2.21
CA ALA A 254 0.62 -6.83 1.24
C ALA A 254 -0.21 -5.96 0.27
N SER A 255 -0.62 -4.76 0.68
CA SER A 255 -1.51 -3.90 -0.12
C SER A 255 -0.77 -3.22 -1.28
N PHE A 256 0.48 -2.82 -1.08
CA PHE A 256 1.28 -2.13 -2.10
C PHE A 256 2.27 -3.03 -2.84
N TRP A 257 2.37 -4.32 -2.52
CA TRP A 257 3.29 -5.25 -3.17
C TRP A 257 3.16 -5.27 -4.70
N SER A 258 1.93 -5.23 -5.23
CA SER A 258 1.72 -5.20 -6.68
C SER A 258 2.25 -3.92 -7.32
N GLN A 259 2.08 -2.77 -6.66
CA GLN A 259 2.58 -1.48 -7.15
C GLN A 259 4.11 -1.47 -7.13
N PHE A 260 4.70 -2.03 -6.07
CA PHE A 260 6.14 -2.21 -5.95
C PHE A 260 6.72 -3.04 -7.12
N GLN A 261 6.09 -4.18 -7.46
CA GLN A 261 6.52 -5.01 -8.59
C GLN A 261 6.39 -4.31 -9.94
N LEU A 262 5.26 -3.63 -10.17
CA LEU A 262 5.03 -2.87 -11.41
C LEU A 262 6.05 -1.75 -11.57
N GLY A 263 6.39 -1.09 -10.46
CA GLY A 263 7.39 -0.03 -10.44
C GLY A 263 8.80 -0.54 -10.66
N LEU A 264 9.20 -1.69 -10.12
CA LEU A 264 10.50 -2.31 -10.44
C LEU A 264 10.63 -2.60 -11.94
N ALA A 265 9.62 -3.21 -12.55
CA ALA A 265 9.62 -3.46 -13.99
C ALA A 265 9.64 -2.16 -14.82
N ALA A 266 9.00 -1.09 -14.34
CA ALA A 266 9.09 0.23 -14.95
C ALA A 266 10.49 0.84 -14.83
N SER A 267 11.12 0.65 -13.67
CA SER A 267 12.49 1.09 -13.41
C SER A 267 13.46 0.45 -14.40
N GLU A 268 13.40 -0.86 -14.58
CA GLU A 268 14.22 -1.60 -15.56
C GLU A 268 14.07 -1.02 -16.98
N ARG A 269 12.84 -0.68 -17.40
CA ARG A 269 12.58 -0.11 -18.74
C ARG A 269 13.12 1.30 -18.91
N ILE A 270 13.09 2.13 -17.87
CA ILE A 270 13.63 3.50 -17.93
C ILE A 270 15.14 3.47 -17.94
N PHE A 271 15.77 2.71 -17.04
CA PHE A 271 17.23 2.59 -17.03
C PHE A 271 17.73 1.98 -18.33
N ALA A 272 17.03 0.98 -18.90
CA ALA A 272 17.36 0.49 -20.24
C ALA A 272 17.25 1.56 -21.35
N LEU A 273 16.38 2.57 -21.21
CA LEU A 273 16.27 3.69 -22.15
C LEU A 273 17.40 4.71 -21.96
N LEU A 274 17.77 4.99 -20.70
CA LEU A 274 18.83 5.92 -20.33
C LEU A 274 20.22 5.36 -20.67
N ASP A 275 20.45 4.07 -20.37
CA ASP A 275 21.76 3.42 -20.46
C ASP A 275 22.07 2.86 -21.86
N ALA A 276 21.08 2.74 -22.75
CA ALA A 276 21.33 2.23 -24.09
C ALA A 276 22.34 3.15 -24.81
N GLU A 277 23.36 2.60 -25.45
CA GLU A 277 24.34 3.41 -26.19
C GLU A 277 23.69 4.00 -27.45
N ALA A 278 24.00 5.26 -27.77
CA ALA A 278 23.62 5.85 -29.04
C ALA A 278 24.32 5.06 -30.16
N ARG A 279 23.56 4.37 -31.00
CA ARG A 279 24.12 3.77 -32.21
C ARG A 279 24.36 4.92 -33.18
N VAL A 280 25.64 5.29 -33.34
CA VAL A 280 26.11 6.31 -34.29
C VAL A 280 26.03 5.75 -35.71
#